data_AF-A0A146LDB5-F1
#
_entry.id   AF-A0A146LDB5-F1
#
_cell.length_a   1.000
_cell.length_b   1.000
_cell.length_c   1.000
_cell.angle_alpha   90.00
_cell.angle_beta   90.00
_cell.angle_gamma   90.00
#
_symmetry.space_group_name_H-M   'P 1'
#
loop_
_entity.id
_entity.type
_entity.pdbx_description
1 polymer ?
#
loop_
_entity_poly.entity_id
_entity_poly.type
_entity_poly.pdbx_seq_one_letter_code
_entity_poly.pdbx_strand_id
1 'polypeptide(L)'
;YIENIIIINFKRLCSVARLITEFFVVITELILIIMDLAKVKVGTLSGKANWSVWKFKVSVLLQGLPDAMEVVEGNLKRPDEPPSSATIEEKAAYTTEKQRFATANSIALVVIMNNLAEYDIQKIMRFFTAHDIWQELHRLFDGTADDKSFDLCSQFNAKPRCPSQL
;
A
#
# COMPACT_ATOMS: atom_id res chain seq x y z
N TYR A 1 53.03 -3.14 -19.45
CA TYR A 1 52.37 -2.36 -18.39
C TYR A 1 51.16 -1.58 -18.93
N ILE A 2 51.30 -0.85 -20.05
CA ILE A 2 50.23 -0.07 -20.68
C ILE A 2 49.03 -0.92 -21.15
N GLU A 3 49.26 -2.10 -21.74
CA GLU A 3 48.17 -2.99 -22.20
C GLU A 3 47.25 -3.47 -21.06
N ASN A 4 47.81 -3.78 -19.90
CA ASN A 4 47.02 -4.21 -18.74
C ASN A 4 46.10 -3.10 -18.21
N ILE A 5 46.54 -1.84 -18.27
CA ILE A 5 45.72 -0.69 -17.84
C ILE A 5 44.53 -0.49 -18.79
N ILE A 6 44.74 -0.65 -20.10
CA ILE A 6 43.68 -0.51 -21.12
C ILE A 6 42.62 -1.61 -20.93
N ILE A 7 43.02 -2.86 -20.72
CA ILE A 7 42.10 -3.99 -20.52
C ILE A 7 41.25 -3.81 -19.25
N ILE A 8 41.86 -3.33 -18.15
CA ILE A 8 41.14 -3.08 -16.88
C ILE A 8 40.11 -1.96 -17.06
N ASN A 9 40.47 -0.86 -17.74
CA ASN A 9 39.55 0.24 -18.00
C ASN A 9 38.39 -0.18 -18.93
N PHE A 10 38.67 -0.99 -19.95
CA PHE A 10 37.64 -1.51 -20.84
C PHE A 10 36.65 -2.44 -20.13
N LYS A 11 37.15 -3.35 -19.27
CA LYS A 11 36.30 -4.21 -18.43
C LYS A 11 35.42 -3.39 -17.48
N ARG A 12 35.95 -2.32 -16.87
CA ARG A 12 35.17 -1.41 -16.02
C ARG A 12 34.07 -0.69 -16.80
N LEU A 13 34.38 -0.17 -17.99
CA LEU A 13 33.40 0.46 -18.88
C LEU A 13 32.29 -0.49 -19.30
N CYS A 14 32.61 -1.73 -19.70
CA CYS A 14 31.59 -2.75 -20.02
C CYS A 14 30.72 -3.11 -18.81
N SER A 15 31.30 -3.19 -17.61
CA SER A 15 30.54 -3.48 -16.38
C SER A 15 29.58 -2.35 -16.02
N VAL A 16 30.00 -1.09 -16.18
CA VAL A 16 29.13 0.08 -15.97
C VAL A 16 28.03 0.15 -17.03
N ALA A 17 28.35 -0.09 -18.30
CA ALA A 17 27.36 -0.12 -19.37
C ALA A 17 26.31 -1.22 -19.13
N ARG A 18 26.72 -2.39 -18.65
CA ARG A 18 25.81 -3.47 -18.27
C ARG A 18 24.88 -3.10 -17.12
N LEU A 19 25.42 -2.49 -16.06
CA LEU A 19 24.63 -1.97 -14.93
C LEU A 19 23.61 -0.92 -15.37
N ILE A 20 23.99 -0.01 -16.29
CA ILE A 20 23.08 1.01 -16.82
C ILE A 20 21.95 0.37 -17.63
N THR A 21 22.26 -0.62 -18.47
CA THR A 21 21.24 -1.34 -19.26
C THR A 21 20.28 -2.11 -18.35
N GLU A 22 20.80 -2.83 -17.35
CA GLU A 22 19.98 -3.55 -16.37
C GLU A 22 19.07 -2.59 -15.58
N PHE A 23 19.60 -1.43 -15.15
CA PHE A 23 18.82 -0.39 -14.48
C PHE A 23 17.75 0.24 -15.37
N PHE A 24 18.06 0.47 -16.64
CA PHE A 24 17.10 1.01 -17.61
C PHE A 24 15.95 0.04 -17.87
N VAL A 25 16.24 -1.26 -18.01
CA VAL A 25 15.20 -2.30 -18.17
C VAL A 25 14.25 -2.29 -16.96
N VAL A 26 14.79 -2.30 -15.74
CA VAL A 26 13.98 -2.26 -14.51
C VAL A 26 13.13 -0.99 -14.44
N ILE A 27 13.68 0.17 -14.81
CA ILE A 27 12.92 1.41 -14.87
C ILE A 27 11.78 1.30 -15.89
N THR A 28 12.04 0.78 -17.09
CA THR A 28 11.00 0.66 -18.12
C THR A 28 9.90 -0.31 -17.72
N GLU A 29 10.21 -1.44 -17.08
CA GLU A 29 9.23 -2.38 -16.55
C GLU A 29 8.39 -1.74 -15.44
N LEU A 30 9.03 -1.01 -14.52
CA LEU A 30 8.32 -0.29 -13.46
C LEU A 30 7.39 0.79 -14.02
N ILE A 31 7.83 1.55 -15.02
CA ILE A 31 7.00 2.55 -15.71
C ILE A 31 5.80 1.88 -16.40
N LEU A 32 6.00 0.73 -17.04
CA LEU A 32 4.94 0.01 -17.73
C LEU A 32 3.88 -0.48 -16.73
N ILE A 33 4.32 -1.04 -15.59
CA ILE A 33 3.45 -1.47 -14.49
C ILE A 33 2.65 -0.27 -13.96
N ILE A 34 3.30 0.87 -13.69
CA ILE A 34 2.62 2.09 -13.21
C ILE A 34 1.57 2.56 -14.23
N MET A 35 1.89 2.53 -15.53
CA MET A 35 0.98 2.94 -16.59
C MET A 35 -0.23 2.01 -16.72
N ASP A 36 -0.06 0.70 -16.54
CA ASP A 36 -1.16 -0.26 -16.56
C ASP A 36 -2.04 -0.17 -15.31
N LEU A 37 -1.45 0.08 -14.14
CA LEU A 37 -2.20 0.31 -12.91
C LEU A 37 -3.02 1.60 -12.94
N ALA A 38 -2.57 2.64 -13.66
CA ALA A 38 -3.34 3.87 -13.87
C ALA A 38 -4.69 3.63 -14.58
N LYS A 39 -4.90 2.47 -15.22
CA LYS A 39 -6.19 2.08 -15.81
C LYS A 39 -7.22 1.68 -14.76
N VAL A 40 -6.80 1.25 -13.57
CA VAL A 40 -7.71 0.91 -12.48
C VAL A 40 -8.25 2.20 -11.88
N LYS A 41 -9.42 2.63 -12.37
CA LYS A 41 -10.15 3.77 -11.81
C LYS A 41 -10.79 3.38 -10.48
N VAL A 42 -10.13 3.76 -9.39
CA VAL A 42 -10.72 3.80 -8.06
C VAL A 42 -11.57 5.07 -7.99
N GLY A 43 -12.84 4.93 -7.63
CA GLY A 43 -13.68 6.09 -7.34
C GLY A 43 -13.42 6.59 -5.93
N THR A 44 -13.87 7.79 -5.60
CA THR A 44 -13.79 8.31 -4.23
C THR A 44 -14.57 7.40 -3.27
N LEU A 45 -14.02 7.16 -2.08
CA LEU A 45 -14.74 6.49 -1.01
C LEU A 45 -15.99 7.29 -0.63
N SER A 46 -17.13 6.61 -0.52
CA SER A 46 -18.43 7.17 -0.16
C SER A 46 -18.99 6.41 1.05
N GLY A 47 -18.16 6.34 2.09
CA GLY A 47 -18.42 5.58 3.30
C GLY A 47 -18.74 4.11 3.07
N LYS A 48 -19.68 3.57 3.86
CA LYS A 48 -20.10 2.15 3.80
C LYS A 48 -20.73 1.77 2.44
N ALA A 49 -21.30 2.71 1.69
CA ALA A 49 -22.07 2.43 0.49
C ALA A 49 -21.24 1.78 -0.63
N ASN A 50 -19.96 2.12 -0.74
CA ASN A 50 -19.06 1.54 -1.74
C ASN A 50 -17.79 0.91 -1.12
N TRP A 51 -17.73 0.74 0.20
CA TRP A 51 -16.54 0.27 0.91
C TRP A 51 -15.96 -1.02 0.33
N SER A 52 -16.77 -2.07 0.16
CA SER A 52 -16.28 -3.38 -0.33
C SER A 52 -15.66 -3.29 -1.72
N VAL A 53 -16.27 -2.51 -2.63
CA VAL A 53 -15.77 -2.30 -3.99
C VAL A 53 -14.52 -1.42 -3.98
N TRP A 54 -14.54 -0.36 -3.18
CA TRP A 54 -13.40 0.55 -3.03
C TRP A 54 -12.17 -0.20 -2.49
N LYS A 55 -12.35 -0.93 -1.40
CA LYS A 55 -11.33 -1.76 -0.75
C LYS A 55 -10.73 -2.75 -1.74
N PHE A 56 -11.56 -3.49 -2.48
CA PHE A 56 -11.08 -4.43 -3.49
C PHE A 56 -10.20 -3.74 -4.55
N LYS A 57 -10.66 -2.62 -5.13
CA LYS A 57 -9.89 -1.92 -6.16
C LYS A 57 -8.57 -1.34 -5.62
N VAL A 58 -8.58 -0.81 -4.40
CA VAL A 58 -7.35 -0.32 -3.76
C VAL A 58 -6.39 -1.46 -3.45
N SER A 59 -6.88 -2.60 -2.97
CA SER A 59 -6.04 -3.80 -2.78
C SER A 59 -5.41 -4.28 -4.09
N VAL A 60 -6.15 -4.29 -5.21
CA VAL A 60 -5.61 -4.64 -6.53
C VAL A 60 -4.50 -3.67 -6.95
N LEU A 61 -4.67 -2.37 -6.71
CA LEU A 61 -3.63 -1.38 -6.98
C LEU A 61 -2.38 -1.61 -6.12
N LEU A 62 -2.56 -1.83 -4.82
CA LEU A 62 -1.46 -2.06 -3.88
C LEU A 62 -0.69 -3.34 -4.21
N GLN A 63 -1.38 -4.42 -4.61
CA GLN A 63 -0.76 -5.68 -5.03
C GLN A 63 0.09 -5.54 -6.31
N GLY A 64 -0.24 -4.59 -7.18
CA GLY A 64 0.55 -4.30 -8.37
C GLY A 64 1.80 -3.46 -8.11
N LEU A 65 1.95 -2.90 -6.91
CA LEU A 65 3.02 -1.96 -6.58
C LEU A 65 4.04 -2.62 -5.63
N PRO A 66 5.35 -2.38 -5.84
CA PRO A 66 6.39 -3.03 -5.06
C PRO A 66 6.22 -2.81 -3.55
N ASP A 67 6.11 -3.92 -2.80
CA ASP A 67 6.04 -3.99 -1.34
C ASP A 67 4.87 -3.21 -0.69
N ALA A 68 3.96 -2.63 -1.49
CA ALA A 68 2.93 -1.71 -0.99
C ALA A 68 1.85 -2.46 -0.20
N MET A 69 1.48 -3.66 -0.65
CA MET A 69 0.52 -4.51 0.06
C MET A 69 1.11 -5.01 1.39
N GLU A 70 2.38 -5.39 1.37
CA GLU A 70 3.12 -5.91 2.51
C GLU A 70 3.21 -4.87 3.63
N VAL A 71 3.35 -3.58 3.29
CA VAL A 71 3.30 -2.50 4.29
C VAL A 71 1.90 -2.36 4.89
N VAL A 72 0.82 -2.33 4.09
CA VAL A 72 -0.53 -2.13 4.64
C VAL A 72 -1.01 -3.31 5.48
N GLU A 73 -0.57 -4.52 5.15
CA GLU A 73 -0.83 -5.73 5.96
C GLU A 73 0.05 -5.78 7.22
N GLY A 74 1.12 -4.98 7.27
CA GLY A 74 2.07 -4.96 8.38
C GLY A 74 3.12 -6.09 8.32
N ASN A 75 3.27 -6.74 7.16
CA ASN A 75 4.31 -7.73 6.90
C ASN A 75 5.68 -7.06 6.68
N LEU A 76 5.69 -5.86 6.10
CA LEU A 76 6.88 -5.01 5.99
C LEU A 76 6.75 -3.83 6.98
N LYS A 77 7.66 -3.77 7.95
CA LYS A 77 7.65 -2.77 9.03
C LYS A 77 8.89 -1.88 8.98
N ARG A 78 8.78 -0.70 9.58
CA ARG A 78 9.92 0.18 9.80
C ARG A 78 10.99 -0.57 10.60
N PRO A 79 12.23 -0.69 10.10
CA PRO A 79 13.29 -1.37 10.85
C PRO A 79 13.71 -0.55 12.06
N ASP A 80 14.07 -1.25 13.13
CA ASP A 80 14.62 -0.65 14.35
C ASP A 80 16.02 -0.09 14.09
N GLU A 81 16.34 1.00 14.76
CA GLU A 81 17.63 1.65 14.60
C GLU A 81 18.75 0.77 15.18
N PRO A 82 19.82 0.49 14.40
CA PRO A 82 20.89 -0.37 14.87
C PRO A 82 21.63 0.28 16.04
N PRO A 83 22.19 -0.52 16.98
CA PRO A 83 22.96 0.03 18.08
C PRO A 83 24.19 0.79 17.57
N SER A 84 24.74 1.69 18.39
CA SER A 84 25.92 2.48 18.02
C SER A 84 27.13 1.61 17.64
N SER A 85 27.25 0.43 18.27
CA SER A 85 28.27 -0.59 18.04
C SER A 85 28.09 -1.40 16.75
N ALA A 86 27.03 -1.18 15.99
CA ALA A 86 26.76 -1.96 14.78
C ALA A 86 27.86 -1.78 13.72
N THR A 87 28.12 -2.86 13.00
CA THR A 87 29.11 -2.91 11.92
C THR A 87 28.70 -2.03 10.75
N ILE A 88 29.63 -1.81 9.82
CA ILE A 88 29.35 -1.04 8.60
C ILE A 88 28.31 -1.77 7.76
N GLU A 89 28.39 -3.10 7.69
CA GLU A 89 27.50 -3.97 6.95
C GLU A 89 26.08 -3.94 7.54
N GLU A 90 25.94 -3.96 8.87
CA GLU A 90 24.66 -3.86 9.57
C GLU A 90 24.00 -2.50 9.33
N LYS A 91 24.77 -1.41 9.38
CA LYS A 91 24.28 -0.06 9.08
C LYS A 91 23.86 0.09 7.61
N ALA A 92 24.57 -0.54 6.69
CA ALA A 92 24.22 -0.58 5.27
C ALA A 92 22.94 -1.37 5.01
N ALA A 93 22.78 -2.53 5.65
CA ALA A 93 21.56 -3.32 5.59
C ALA A 93 20.35 -2.56 6.16
N TYR A 94 20.51 -1.92 7.33
CA TYR A 94 19.48 -1.06 7.93
C TYR A 94 19.06 0.07 6.97
N THR A 95 20.02 0.75 6.35
CA THR A 95 19.72 1.85 5.43
C THR A 95 18.92 1.37 4.22
N THR A 96 19.29 0.22 3.67
CA THR A 96 18.57 -0.42 2.56
C THR A 96 17.14 -0.76 2.95
N GLU A 97 16.94 -1.43 4.08
CA GLU A 97 15.61 -1.85 4.54
C GLU A 97 14.73 -0.66 4.94
N LYS A 98 15.33 0.36 5.55
CA LYS A 98 14.64 1.62 5.89
C LYS A 98 14.14 2.32 4.62
N GLN A 99 14.96 2.35 3.58
CA GLN A 99 14.59 2.95 2.28
C GLN A 99 13.49 2.14 1.58
N ARG A 100 13.57 0.81 1.62
CA ARG A 100 12.55 -0.10 1.10
C ARG A 100 11.19 0.17 1.76
N PHE A 101 11.14 0.13 3.10
CA PHE A 101 9.93 0.44 3.86
C PHE A 101 9.40 1.87 3.55
N ALA A 102 10.26 2.88 3.57
CA ALA A 102 9.85 4.27 3.33
C ALA A 102 9.22 4.46 1.93
N THR A 103 9.77 3.78 0.94
CA THR A 103 9.29 3.83 -0.45
C THR A 103 7.92 3.15 -0.55
N ALA A 104 7.81 1.91 -0.06
CA ALA A 104 6.56 1.15 -0.07
C ALA A 104 5.43 1.84 0.71
N ASN A 105 5.74 2.38 1.90
CA ASN A 105 4.78 3.12 2.72
C ASN A 105 4.29 4.39 1.99
N SER A 106 5.19 5.13 1.35
CA SER A 106 4.81 6.35 0.60
C SER A 106 3.92 6.02 -0.59
N ILE A 107 4.24 4.95 -1.33
CA ILE A 107 3.42 4.47 -2.45
C ILE A 107 2.01 4.11 -1.95
N ALA A 108 1.90 3.33 -0.88
CA ALA A 108 0.63 2.93 -0.31
C ALA A 108 -0.20 4.13 0.18
N LEU A 109 0.44 5.11 0.84
CA LEU A 109 -0.21 6.35 1.26
C LEU A 109 -0.79 7.11 0.08
N VAL A 110 -0.04 7.30 -1.00
CA VAL A 110 -0.52 8.02 -2.20
C VAL A 110 -1.74 7.31 -2.79
N VAL A 111 -1.70 5.99 -2.91
CA VAL A 111 -2.83 5.21 -3.44
C VAL A 111 -4.07 5.36 -2.55
N ILE A 112 -3.92 5.23 -1.23
CA ILE A 112 -5.04 5.33 -0.30
C ILE A 112 -5.60 6.76 -0.31
N MET A 113 -4.75 7.77 -0.10
CA MET A 113 -5.16 9.16 0.11
C MET A 113 -5.81 9.80 -1.11
N ASN A 114 -5.33 9.49 -2.33
CA ASN A 114 -5.91 10.03 -3.56
C ASN A 114 -7.35 9.56 -3.83
N ASN A 115 -7.81 8.53 -3.13
CA ASN A 115 -9.11 7.90 -3.33
C ASN A 115 -10.07 8.11 -2.16
N LEU A 116 -9.72 8.99 -1.21
CA LEU A 116 -10.56 9.36 -0.08
C LEU A 116 -11.21 10.73 -0.28
N ALA A 117 -12.42 10.89 0.26
CA ALA A 117 -13.02 12.21 0.41
C ALA A 117 -12.38 12.95 1.59
N GLU A 118 -12.35 14.29 1.55
CA GLU A 118 -11.79 15.13 2.63
C GLU A 118 -12.38 14.79 4.00
N TYR A 119 -13.70 14.54 4.05
CA TYR A 119 -14.38 14.14 5.29
C TYR A 119 -13.85 12.83 5.88
N ASP A 120 -13.47 11.85 5.05
CA ASP A 120 -12.91 10.60 5.52
C ASP A 120 -11.43 10.76 5.90
N ILE A 121 -10.69 11.61 5.18
CA ILE A 121 -9.32 12.00 5.54
C ILE A 121 -9.28 12.57 6.96
N GLN A 122 -10.23 13.44 7.32
CA GLN A 122 -10.28 14.03 8.66
C GLN A 122 -10.34 13.00 9.80
N LYS A 123 -10.94 11.83 9.56
CA LYS A 123 -11.05 10.75 10.56
C LYS A 123 -9.73 10.01 10.78
N ILE A 124 -8.85 10.03 9.79
CA ILE A 124 -7.59 9.26 9.76
C ILE A 124 -6.34 10.14 9.88
N MET A 125 -6.45 11.48 9.91
CA MET A 125 -5.33 12.42 9.95
C MET A 125 -4.32 12.20 11.08
N ARG A 126 -4.72 11.53 12.17
CA ARG A 126 -3.83 11.22 13.30
C ARG A 126 -2.84 10.09 13.01
N PHE A 127 -3.05 9.33 11.94
CA PHE A 127 -2.23 8.19 11.55
C PHE A 127 -1.25 8.59 10.45
N PHE A 128 -0.01 8.10 10.56
CA PHE A 128 1.09 8.50 9.68
C PHE A 128 1.64 7.35 8.82
N THR A 129 1.30 6.10 9.16
CA THR A 129 1.70 4.94 8.37
C THR A 129 0.51 4.46 7.53
N ALA A 130 0.81 3.91 6.34
CA ALA A 130 -0.22 3.33 5.49
C ALA A 130 -0.93 2.17 6.19
N HIS A 131 -0.19 1.39 6.99
CA HIS A 131 -0.74 0.33 7.83
C HIS A 131 -1.82 0.86 8.77
N ASP A 132 -1.50 1.87 9.59
CA ASP A 132 -2.43 2.37 10.60
C ASP A 132 -3.68 2.98 9.95
N ILE A 133 -3.51 3.71 8.84
CA ILE A 133 -4.63 4.24 8.06
C ILE A 133 -5.50 3.11 7.53
N TRP A 134 -4.89 2.07 6.95
CA TRP A 134 -5.60 0.93 6.40
C TRP A 134 -6.42 0.23 7.49
N GLN A 135 -5.81 -0.07 8.64
CA GLN A 135 -6.52 -0.67 9.78
C GLN A 135 -7.67 0.21 10.29
N GLU A 136 -7.49 1.54 10.33
CA GLU A 136 -8.57 2.44 10.76
C GLU A 136 -9.72 2.47 9.75
N LEU A 137 -9.45 2.49 8.44
CA LEU A 137 -10.49 2.43 7.42
C LEU A 137 -11.30 1.13 7.54
N HIS A 138 -10.63 0.01 7.76
CA HIS A 138 -11.27 -1.25 8.10
C HIS A 138 -12.16 -1.12 9.34
N ARG A 139 -11.65 -0.55 10.43
CA ARG A 139 -12.45 -0.34 11.65
C ARG A 139 -13.67 0.55 11.44
N LEU A 140 -13.58 1.56 10.58
CA LEU A 140 -14.66 2.52 10.30
C LEU A 140 -15.75 1.94 9.39
N PHE A 141 -15.38 1.08 8.45
CA PHE A 141 -16.26 0.68 7.34
C PHE A 141 -16.52 -0.82 7.21
N ASP A 142 -15.68 -1.69 7.79
CA ASP A 142 -16.05 -3.10 7.95
C ASP A 142 -17.21 -3.16 8.95
N GLY A 143 -18.38 -3.57 8.44
CA GLY A 143 -19.67 -3.46 9.11
C GLY A 143 -19.63 -3.96 10.56
N THR A 144 -19.75 -3.03 11.50
CA THR A 144 -20.01 -3.32 12.91
C THR A 144 -21.21 -2.50 13.40
N ALA A 145 -22.14 -3.22 14.03
CA ALA A 145 -23.38 -2.80 14.69
C ALA A 145 -24.58 -2.30 13.85
N ASP A 146 -24.44 -1.32 12.95
CA ASP A 146 -25.63 -0.68 12.36
C ASP A 146 -26.43 -1.60 11.42
N ASP A 147 -25.75 -2.40 10.60
CA ASP A 147 -26.41 -3.35 9.70
C ASP A 147 -27.18 -4.41 10.49
N LYS A 148 -26.65 -4.84 11.65
CA LYS A 148 -27.36 -5.76 12.55
C LYS A 148 -28.60 -5.15 13.15
N SER A 149 -28.60 -3.83 13.43
CA SER A 149 -29.75 -3.14 13.99
C SER A 149 -30.88 -2.94 12.97
N PHE A 150 -30.54 -2.62 11.71
CA PHE A 150 -31.51 -2.51 10.63
C PHE A 150 -32.07 -3.88 10.25
N ASP A 151 -31.23 -4.91 10.23
CA ASP A 151 -31.62 -6.29 9.98
C ASP A 151 -32.50 -6.83 11.14
N LEU A 152 -32.19 -6.51 12.40
CA LEU A 152 -33.08 -6.82 13.54
C LEU A 152 -34.43 -6.09 13.46
N CYS A 153 -34.40 -4.79 13.11
CA CYS A 153 -35.60 -3.96 13.09
C CYS A 153 -36.54 -4.38 11.94
N SER A 154 -35.99 -4.76 10.79
CA SER A 154 -36.75 -5.32 9.68
C SER A 154 -37.29 -6.73 9.99
N GLN A 155 -36.53 -7.58 10.70
CA GLN A 155 -37.01 -8.87 11.18
C GLN A 155 -38.13 -8.76 12.24
N PHE A 156 -38.08 -7.77 13.14
CA PHE A 156 -39.14 -7.54 14.13
C PHE A 156 -40.42 -6.96 13.52
N ASN A 157 -40.29 -6.06 12.54
CA ASN A 157 -41.43 -5.44 11.86
C ASN A 157 -42.09 -6.33 10.79
N ALA A 158 -41.46 -7.45 10.42
CA ALA A 158 -42.00 -8.44 9.49
C ALA A 158 -42.95 -9.47 10.15
N LYS A 159 -43.19 -9.41 11.46
CA LYS A 159 -44.21 -10.27 12.09
C LYS A 159 -45.61 -9.90 11.54
N PRO A 160 -46.43 -10.87 11.09
CA PRO A 160 -47.80 -10.60 10.71
C PRO A 160 -48.57 -10.04 11.91
N ARG A 161 -49.34 -8.96 11.68
CA ARG A 161 -50.28 -8.42 12.67
C ARG A 161 -51.16 -9.55 13.18
N CYS A 162 -51.34 -9.63 14.51
CA CYS A 162 -52.27 -10.59 15.12
C CYS A 162 -53.64 -10.45 14.45
N PRO A 163 -54.33 -11.55 14.12
CA PRO A 163 -55.71 -11.46 13.65
C PRO A 163 -56.52 -10.80 14.75
N SER A 164 -57.11 -9.64 14.45
CA SER A 164 -58.12 -9.02 15.29
C SER A 164 -59.18 -10.08 15.58
N GLN A 165 -59.37 -10.40 16.87
CA GLN A 165 -60.44 -11.30 17.30
C GLN A 165 -61.77 -10.72 16.81
N LEU A 166 -62.58 -11.61 16.20
CA LEU A 166 -63.96 -11.37 15.79
C LEU A 166 -64.79 -10.77 16.92
#